data_AF-A0A9D7I8Z6-F1
#
_entry.id   AF-A0A9D7I8Z6-F1
#
_cell.length_a   1.000
_cell.length_b   1.000
_cell.length_c   1.000
_cell.angle_alpha   90.00
_cell.angle_beta   90.00
_cell.angle_gamma   90.00
#
_symmetry.space_group_name_H-M   'P 1'
#
loop_
_entity.id
_entity.type
_entity.pdbx_description
1 polymer ?
#
loop_
_entity_poly.entity_id
_entity_poly.type
_entity_poly.pdbx_seq_one_letter_code
_entity_poly.pdbx_strand_id
1 'polypeptide(L)'
;MRKTSQFLVFFTCLLFAPTLHGQGAEKVLVKSFNLEGNNAIQLNLPGQVETREWDNNYLRIELRVSVAHITESLLRTLIESGRYNIYGKTEDGFYKVFIPGLSKQVKVGGKEIEESFIFTVLHPASSAIMEETAPAAEPEVEPSSTALIGSGL
;
A
#
# COMPACT_ATOMS: atom_id res chain seq x y z
N MET A 1 -20.92 50.98 -42.73
CA MET A 1 -19.83 50.89 -41.71
C MET A 1 -20.17 49.77 -40.75
N ARG A 2 -19.30 48.77 -40.64
CA ARG A 2 -19.48 47.50 -39.89
C ARG A 2 -19.31 47.73 -38.38
N LYS A 3 -20.29 47.34 -37.57
CA LYS A 3 -20.13 47.10 -36.13
C LYS A 3 -20.94 45.85 -35.72
N THR A 4 -20.52 44.71 -36.23
CA THR A 4 -20.99 43.38 -35.80
C THR A 4 -19.78 42.57 -35.36
N SER A 5 -19.09 43.01 -34.31
CA SER A 5 -17.89 42.31 -33.84
C SER A 5 -17.51 42.79 -32.44
N GLN A 6 -18.36 42.53 -31.44
CA GLN A 6 -17.92 42.67 -30.05
C GLN A 6 -18.79 41.94 -29.02
N PHE A 7 -19.87 41.27 -29.42
CA PHE A 7 -20.70 40.48 -28.50
C PHE A 7 -20.48 38.96 -28.57
N LEU A 8 -19.70 38.47 -29.54
CA LEU A 8 -19.54 37.03 -29.81
C LEU A 8 -18.28 36.39 -29.20
N VAL A 9 -17.49 37.13 -28.40
CA VAL A 9 -16.22 36.61 -27.84
C VAL A 9 -16.35 36.20 -26.36
N PHE A 10 -17.50 36.46 -25.71
CA PHE A 10 -17.71 36.12 -24.30
C PHE A 10 -18.30 34.72 -24.05
N PHE A 11 -18.53 33.91 -25.09
CA PHE A 11 -19.23 32.62 -24.96
C PHE A 11 -18.36 31.37 -25.19
N THR A 12 -17.06 31.51 -25.46
CA THR A 12 -16.21 30.38 -25.92
C THR A 12 -15.04 30.06 -24.99
N CYS A 13 -15.08 30.47 -23.72
CA CYS A 13 -14.05 30.11 -22.73
C CYS A 13 -14.60 29.34 -21.52
N LEU A 14 -15.69 28.59 -21.71
CA LEU A 14 -16.01 27.47 -20.80
C LEU A 14 -15.27 26.22 -21.31
N LEU A 15 -13.94 26.33 -21.40
CA LEU A 15 -13.06 25.19 -21.58
C LEU A 15 -13.24 24.32 -20.35
N PHE A 16 -13.94 23.21 -20.56
CA PHE A 16 -13.90 22.00 -19.76
C PHE A 16 -12.50 21.87 -19.14
N ALA A 17 -12.39 22.10 -17.84
CA ALA A 17 -11.28 21.56 -17.08
C ALA A 17 -11.63 20.08 -16.87
N PRO A 18 -10.99 19.10 -17.56
CA PRO A 18 -11.05 17.75 -17.07
C PRO A 18 -10.34 17.78 -15.71
N THR A 19 -11.10 17.61 -14.65
CA THR A 19 -10.54 17.31 -13.34
C THR A 19 -9.73 16.02 -13.51
N LEU A 20 -8.40 16.17 -13.51
CA LEU A 20 -7.43 15.10 -13.37
C LEU A 20 -7.68 14.42 -12.01
N HIS A 21 -8.70 13.58 -11.94
CA HIS A 21 -8.79 12.59 -10.87
C HIS A 21 -7.60 11.66 -11.08
N GLY A 22 -6.72 11.59 -10.07
CA GLY A 22 -5.54 10.73 -10.10
C GLY A 22 -5.92 9.34 -10.58
N GLN A 23 -5.15 8.80 -11.53
CA GLN A 23 -5.41 7.50 -12.15
C GLN A 23 -5.10 6.33 -11.20
N GLY A 24 -5.49 6.42 -9.93
CA GLY A 24 -5.25 5.40 -8.93
C GLY A 24 -6.39 5.38 -7.91
N ALA A 25 -6.63 4.21 -7.34
CA ALA A 25 -7.64 4.02 -6.31
C ALA A 25 -6.96 3.76 -4.97
N GLU A 26 -7.51 4.34 -3.91
CA GLU A 26 -7.05 4.15 -2.54
C GLU A 26 -8.21 3.73 -1.64
N LYS A 27 -7.95 2.80 -0.72
CA LYS A 27 -8.89 2.45 0.34
C LYS A 27 -8.17 2.18 1.66
N VAL A 28 -8.84 2.55 2.75
CA VAL A 28 -8.43 2.16 4.10
C VAL A 28 -9.35 1.05 4.60
N LEU A 29 -8.76 -0.06 5.02
CA LEU A 29 -9.43 -1.21 5.63
C LEU A 29 -9.00 -1.29 7.09
N VAL A 30 -9.95 -1.52 7.99
CA VAL A 30 -9.66 -1.64 9.43
C VAL A 30 -10.13 -3.00 9.90
N LYS A 31 -9.25 -3.72 10.61
CA LYS A 31 -9.59 -5.00 11.22
C LYS A 31 -9.07 -5.08 12.65
N SER A 32 -9.94 -5.54 13.54
CA SER A 32 -9.62 -5.77 14.94
C SER A 32 -9.54 -7.27 15.23
N PHE A 33 -8.62 -7.65 16.09
CA PHE A 33 -8.33 -9.01 16.49
C PHE A 33 -8.27 -9.10 18.01
N ASN A 34 -8.99 -10.07 18.58
CA ASN A 34 -8.80 -10.44 19.97
C ASN A 34 -7.57 -11.33 20.06
N LEU A 35 -6.64 -11.01 20.96
CA LEU A 35 -5.36 -11.71 21.11
C LEU A 35 -5.49 -13.09 21.79
N GLU A 36 -6.69 -13.46 22.26
CA GLU A 36 -6.96 -14.76 22.89
C GLU A 36 -6.07 -15.06 24.11
N GLY A 37 -5.55 -14.02 24.76
CA GLY A 37 -4.61 -14.13 25.89
C GLY A 37 -3.14 -14.25 25.50
N ASN A 38 -2.81 -14.25 24.20
CA ASN A 38 -1.43 -14.22 23.73
C ASN A 38 -0.86 -12.81 23.78
N ASN A 39 0.32 -12.68 24.39
CA ASN A 39 1.04 -11.41 24.43
C ASN A 39 2.12 -11.31 23.36
N ALA A 40 2.44 -12.40 22.67
CA ALA A 40 3.42 -12.38 21.58
C ALA A 40 2.69 -12.36 20.23
N ILE A 41 2.93 -11.31 19.44
CA ILE A 41 2.27 -11.08 18.15
C ILE A 41 3.32 -11.20 17.05
N GLN A 42 3.08 -12.08 16.08
CA GLN A 42 3.94 -12.21 14.90
C GLN A 42 3.26 -11.56 13.69
N LEU A 43 3.91 -10.55 13.11
CA LEU A 43 3.40 -9.85 11.93
C LEU A 43 4.09 -10.37 10.67
N ASN A 44 3.29 -10.91 9.74
CA ASN A 44 3.72 -11.33 8.40
C ASN A 44 2.89 -10.56 7.37
N LEU A 45 3.25 -9.28 7.18
CA LEU A 45 2.52 -8.33 6.35
C LEU A 45 3.43 -7.83 5.23
N PRO A 46 3.00 -7.92 3.95
CA PRO A 46 3.83 -7.48 2.84
C PRO A 46 3.71 -5.96 2.66
N GLY A 47 4.68 -5.21 3.18
CA GLY A 47 4.73 -3.75 3.01
C GLY A 47 5.31 -3.02 4.21
N GLN A 48 5.06 -1.72 4.26
CA GLN A 48 5.52 -0.90 5.38
C GLN A 48 4.61 -1.11 6.60
N VAL A 49 5.21 -1.42 7.75
CA VAL A 49 4.50 -1.60 9.01
C VAL A 49 4.88 -0.47 9.97
N GLU A 50 3.86 0.24 10.47
CA GLU A 50 3.97 1.22 11.54
C GLU A 50 3.29 0.66 12.79
N THR A 51 4.04 0.41 13.85
CA THR A 51 3.51 -0.04 15.14
C THR A 51 3.27 1.13 16.08
N ARG A 52 2.14 1.13 16.77
CA ARG A 52 1.81 2.10 17.82
C ARG A 52 1.15 1.38 18.99
N GLU A 53 1.53 1.78 20.19
CA GLU A 53 0.86 1.33 21.41
C GLU A 53 -0.45 2.10 21.63
N TRP A 54 -1.43 1.43 22.22
CA TRP A 54 -2.70 2.06 22.59
C TRP A 54 -3.34 1.42 23.83
N ASP A 55 -4.25 2.17 24.46
CA ASP A 55 -4.97 1.77 25.67
C ASP A 55 -6.20 0.91 25.35
N ASN A 56 -5.97 -0.25 24.74
CA ASN A 56 -6.99 -1.26 24.47
C ASN A 56 -6.39 -2.66 24.62
N ASN A 57 -7.25 -3.67 24.85
CA ASN A 57 -6.86 -5.07 25.07
C ASN A 57 -6.94 -5.94 23.80
N TYR A 58 -7.09 -5.33 22.64
CA TYR A 58 -7.17 -6.00 21.35
C TYR A 58 -6.20 -5.37 20.37
N LEU A 59 -5.87 -6.10 19.32
CA LEU A 59 -5.03 -5.63 18.23
C LEU A 59 -5.91 -5.00 17.16
N ARG A 60 -5.54 -3.82 16.65
CA ARG A 60 -6.20 -3.20 15.49
C ARG A 60 -5.18 -2.94 14.41
N ILE A 61 -5.53 -3.31 13.19
CA ILE A 61 -4.70 -3.12 12.01
C ILE A 61 -5.47 -2.28 11.03
N GLU A 62 -4.87 -1.16 10.62
CA GLU A 62 -5.34 -0.31 9.54
C GLU A 62 -4.45 -0.58 8.32
N LEU A 63 -5.05 -1.04 7.24
CA LEU A 63 -4.39 -1.25 5.96
C LEU A 63 -4.82 -0.15 5.01
N ARG A 64 -3.87 0.70 4.61
CA ARG A 64 -4.04 1.60 3.47
C ARG A 64 -3.51 0.88 2.24
N VAL A 65 -4.42 0.58 1.31
CA VAL A 65 -4.09 0.01 0.00
C VAL A 65 -4.22 1.08 -1.06
N SER A 66 -3.14 1.30 -1.81
CA SER A 66 -3.10 2.22 -2.94
C SER A 66 -2.72 1.44 -4.19
N VAL A 67 -3.49 1.59 -5.26
CA VAL A 67 -3.28 0.82 -6.49
C VAL A 67 -3.28 1.76 -7.69
N ALA A 68 -2.17 1.73 -8.45
CA ALA A 68 -2.00 2.59 -9.61
C ALA A 68 -2.74 2.06 -10.83
N HIS A 69 -3.23 2.96 -11.67
CA HIS A 69 -3.87 2.69 -12.96
C HIS A 69 -5.13 1.82 -12.90
N ILE A 70 -5.82 1.77 -11.75
CA ILE A 70 -7.10 1.05 -11.62
C ILE A 70 -8.24 1.97 -11.17
N THR A 71 -9.47 1.56 -11.46
CA THR A 71 -10.68 2.24 -11.01
C THR A 71 -11.02 1.83 -9.57
N GLU A 72 -11.71 2.72 -8.85
CA GLU A 72 -12.21 2.41 -7.50
C GLU A 72 -13.15 1.18 -7.50
N SER A 73 -13.95 1.00 -8.55
CA SER A 73 -14.82 -0.18 -8.70
C SER A 73 -14.05 -1.50 -8.75
N LEU A 74 -12.90 -1.51 -9.42
CA LEU A 74 -12.04 -2.69 -9.49
C LEU A 74 -11.36 -2.94 -8.14
N LEU A 75 -10.84 -1.89 -7.49
CA LEU A 75 -10.27 -1.99 -6.14
C LEU A 75 -11.30 -2.57 -5.16
N ARG A 76 -12.53 -2.08 -5.22
CA ARG A 76 -13.65 -2.59 -4.42
C ARG A 76 -13.91 -4.07 -4.69
N THR A 77 -13.88 -4.50 -5.95
CA THR A 77 -14.04 -5.92 -6.31
C THR A 77 -12.92 -6.77 -5.72
N LEU A 78 -11.67 -6.30 -5.75
CA LEU A 78 -10.53 -6.99 -5.15
C LEU A 78 -10.68 -7.11 -3.63
N ILE A 79 -11.16 -6.04 -2.96
CA ILE A 79 -11.49 -6.05 -1.53
C ILE A 79 -12.60 -7.07 -1.23
N GLU A 80 -13.71 -7.01 -1.97
CA GLU A 80 -14.87 -7.90 -1.78
C GLU A 80 -14.53 -9.37 -2.06
N SER A 81 -13.59 -9.65 -2.97
CA SER A 81 -13.07 -11.00 -3.21
C SER A 81 -12.18 -11.53 -2.07
N GLY A 82 -11.85 -10.68 -1.09
CA GLY A 82 -11.05 -11.05 0.07
C GLY A 82 -9.53 -11.02 -0.16
N ARG A 83 -9.05 -10.44 -1.26
CA ARG A 83 -7.59 -10.36 -1.55
C ARG A 83 -6.80 -9.72 -0.40
N TYR A 84 -7.36 -8.65 0.17
CA TYR A 84 -6.72 -7.87 1.23
C TYR A 84 -7.20 -8.25 2.64
N ASN A 85 -7.90 -9.39 2.78
CA ASN A 85 -8.37 -9.83 4.09
C ASN A 85 -7.18 -10.21 4.97
N ILE A 86 -7.07 -9.54 6.11
CA ILE A 86 -6.10 -9.86 7.14
C ILE A 86 -6.66 -10.99 8.01
N TYR A 87 -5.87 -12.00 8.30
CA TYR A 87 -6.22 -13.13 9.16
C TYR A 87 -5.32 -13.14 10.38
N GLY A 88 -5.89 -13.55 11.52
CA GLY A 88 -5.18 -13.77 12.77
C GLY A 88 -5.40 -15.21 13.20
N LYS A 89 -4.33 -15.91 13.60
CA LYS A 89 -4.43 -17.26 14.18
C LYS A 89 -3.37 -17.44 15.27
N THR A 90 -3.71 -18.19 16.30
CA THR A 90 -2.75 -18.62 17.32
C THR A 90 -2.01 -19.87 16.83
N GLU A 91 -0.68 -19.81 16.69
CA GLU A 91 0.17 -20.92 16.23
C GLU A 91 1.54 -20.81 16.91
N ASP A 92 2.12 -21.93 17.37
CA ASP A 92 3.45 -21.99 18.00
C ASP A 92 3.67 -21.04 19.20
N GLY A 93 2.59 -20.67 19.92
CA GLY A 93 2.64 -19.74 21.05
C GLY A 93 2.63 -18.26 20.66
N PHE A 94 2.46 -17.95 19.37
CA PHE A 94 2.35 -16.60 18.82
C PHE A 94 0.96 -16.35 18.23
N TYR A 95 0.48 -15.11 18.35
CA TYR A 95 -0.66 -14.64 17.57
C TYR A 95 -0.16 -14.15 16.20
N LYS A 96 -0.30 -14.99 15.18
CA LYS A 96 0.20 -14.73 13.83
C LYS A 96 -0.81 -13.97 13.00
N VAL A 97 -0.39 -12.85 12.43
CA VAL A 97 -1.19 -12.01 11.54
C VAL A 97 -0.63 -12.04 10.12
N PHE A 98 -1.47 -12.37 9.13
CA PHE A 98 -1.05 -12.59 7.74
C PHE A 98 -2.15 -12.31 6.71
N ILE A 99 -1.76 -12.14 5.45
CA ILE A 99 -2.69 -11.92 4.32
C ILE A 99 -2.45 -12.98 3.23
N PRO A 100 -3.23 -14.07 3.19
CA PRO A 100 -3.01 -15.15 2.22
C PRO A 100 -3.28 -14.71 0.77
N GLY A 101 -4.19 -13.75 0.58
CA GLY A 101 -4.62 -13.28 -0.73
C GLY A 101 -3.56 -12.51 -1.52
N LEU A 102 -2.46 -12.09 -0.88
CA LEU A 102 -1.36 -11.35 -1.51
C LEU A 102 -0.20 -12.23 -2.01
N SER A 103 -0.23 -13.54 -1.72
CA SER A 103 0.78 -14.50 -2.19
C SER A 103 0.84 -14.67 -3.72
N LYS A 104 -0.21 -14.23 -4.44
CA LYS A 104 -0.33 -14.35 -5.89
C LYS A 104 -0.40 -12.97 -6.54
N GLN A 105 0.36 -12.78 -7.62
CA GLN A 105 0.23 -11.63 -8.49
C GLN A 105 -1.09 -11.67 -9.26
N VAL A 106 -1.70 -10.50 -9.45
CA VAL A 106 -2.94 -10.34 -10.22
C VAL A 106 -2.65 -9.50 -11.45
N LYS A 107 -3.24 -9.90 -12.57
CA LYS A 107 -3.16 -9.16 -13.84
C LYS A 107 -4.55 -8.67 -14.23
N VAL A 108 -4.64 -7.43 -14.68
CA VAL A 108 -5.87 -6.82 -15.19
C VAL A 108 -5.59 -6.37 -16.62
N GLY A 109 -6.32 -6.92 -17.58
CA GLY A 109 -6.09 -6.63 -19.00
C GLY A 109 -4.70 -7.04 -19.50
N GLY A 110 -4.08 -8.06 -18.89
CA GLY A 110 -2.74 -8.54 -19.24
C GLY A 110 -1.58 -7.75 -18.61
N LYS A 111 -1.85 -6.61 -17.95
CA LYS A 111 -0.85 -5.84 -17.20
C LYS A 111 -0.86 -6.23 -15.73
N GLU A 112 0.32 -6.33 -15.12
CA GLU A 112 0.45 -6.51 -13.67
C GLU A 112 -0.01 -5.24 -12.94
N ILE A 113 -0.66 -5.47 -11.80
CA ILE A 113 -1.15 -4.39 -10.95
C ILE A 113 -0.03 -3.96 -10.01
N GLU A 114 0.23 -2.65 -9.95
CA GLU A 114 1.16 -2.06 -8.99
C GLU A 114 0.40 -1.66 -7.72
N GLU A 115 0.64 -2.40 -6.63
CA GLU A 115 -0.02 -2.24 -5.34
C GLU A 115 0.99 -1.74 -4.29
N SER A 116 0.57 -0.78 -3.46
CA SER A 116 1.32 -0.30 -2.30
C SER A 116 0.49 -0.49 -1.03
N PHE A 117 1.16 -0.97 0.03
CA PHE A 117 0.54 -1.32 1.30
C PHE A 117 1.24 -0.60 2.45
N ILE A 118 0.46 0.14 3.24
CA ILE A 118 0.91 0.72 4.51
C ILE A 118 0.01 0.15 5.60
N PHE A 119 0.63 -0.47 6.61
CA PHE A 119 -0.04 -1.05 7.76
C PHE A 119 0.21 -0.20 8.98
N THR A 120 -0.84 0.23 9.67
CA THR A 120 -0.76 0.78 11.01
C THR A 120 -1.27 -0.26 12.00
N VAL A 121 -0.40 -0.75 12.86
CA VAL A 121 -0.69 -1.79 13.86
C VAL A 121 -0.76 -1.14 15.23
N LEU A 122 -1.96 -1.10 15.79
CA LEU A 122 -2.27 -0.62 17.12
C LEU A 122 -2.36 -1.81 18.07
N HIS A 123 -1.41 -1.92 19.01
CA HIS A 123 -1.28 -3.07 19.90
C HIS A 123 -1.27 -2.67 21.38
N PRO A 124 -1.77 -3.54 22.29
CA PRO A 124 -1.69 -3.28 23.73
C PRO A 124 -0.24 -3.14 24.19
N ALA A 125 0.03 -2.27 25.17
CA ALA A 125 1.38 -2.11 25.75
C ALA A 125 1.91 -3.40 26.42
N SER A 126 1.03 -4.34 26.78
CA SER A 126 1.41 -5.65 27.33
C SER A 126 1.83 -6.68 26.29
N SER A 127 1.85 -6.32 25.00
CA SER A 127 2.16 -7.24 23.90
C SER A 127 3.53 -6.95 23.27
N ALA A 128 4.26 -8.01 22.94
CA ALA A 128 5.53 -7.97 22.21
C ALA A 128 5.29 -8.21 20.73
N ILE A 129 5.77 -7.31 19.87
CA ILE A 129 5.69 -7.44 18.42
C ILE A 129 6.97 -8.10 17.89
N MET A 130 6.80 -9.15 17.09
CA MET A 130 7.85 -9.77 16.29
C MET A 130 7.51 -9.55 14.83
N GLU A 131 8.28 -8.70 14.16
CA GLU A 131 8.15 -8.49 12.72
C GLU A 131 9.00 -9.53 11.99
N GLU A 132 8.36 -10.33 11.14
CA GLU A 132 9.09 -11.17 10.18
C GLU A 132 9.42 -10.27 8.99
N THR A 133 10.46 -9.45 9.13
CA THR A 133 10.97 -8.63 8.03
C THR A 133 11.48 -9.60 6.96
N ALA A 134 10.76 -9.68 5.83
CA ALA A 134 11.32 -10.28 4.61
C ALA A 134 12.65 -9.55 4.33
N PRO A 135 13.76 -10.25 4.06
CA PRO A 135 15.05 -9.61 3.89
C PRO A 135 14.92 -8.50 2.84
N ALA A 136 15.16 -7.26 3.27
CA ALA A 136 15.33 -6.15 2.37
C ALA A 136 16.35 -6.61 1.33
N ALA A 137 15.95 -6.63 0.06
CA ALA A 137 16.89 -6.85 -1.04
C ALA A 137 18.04 -5.86 -0.83
N GLU A 138 19.20 -6.40 -0.44
CA GLU A 138 20.43 -5.64 -0.32
C GLU A 138 20.64 -4.92 -1.67
N PRO A 139 20.92 -3.61 -1.68
CA PRO A 139 21.33 -2.98 -2.92
C PRO A 139 22.63 -3.67 -3.36
N GLU A 140 22.54 -4.37 -4.47
CA GLU A 140 23.64 -5.01 -5.18
C GLU A 140 24.73 -3.95 -5.38
N VAL A 141 25.79 -4.03 -4.56
CA VAL A 141 26.96 -3.17 -4.72
C VAL A 141 27.67 -3.64 -5.99
N GLU A 142 27.32 -3.00 -7.10
CA GLU A 142 28.04 -3.09 -8.37
C GLU A 142 29.55 -2.90 -8.11
N PRO A 143 30.40 -3.91 -8.38
CA PRO A 143 31.83 -3.76 -8.24
C PRO A 143 32.33 -2.86 -9.37
N SER A 144 32.59 -1.59 -9.06
CA SER A 144 33.32 -0.69 -9.94
C SER A 144 34.75 -1.20 -10.12
N SER A 145 34.94 -2.02 -11.15
CA SER A 145 36.23 -2.40 -11.70
C SER A 145 36.41 -1.71 -13.04
N THR A 146 37.65 -1.25 -13.28
CA THR A 146 38.30 -0.83 -14.55
C THR A 146 38.75 0.64 -14.47
N ALA A 147 39.96 0.96 -14.02
CA ALA A 147 41.30 0.75 -14.61
C ALA A 147 41.84 2.02 -15.32
N LEU A 148 43.06 2.39 -14.89
CA LEU A 148 44.19 2.93 -15.65
C LEU A 148 43.95 4.03 -16.70
N ILE A 149 44.50 5.23 -16.44
CA ILE A 149 45.30 5.97 -17.43
C ILE A 149 46.50 6.61 -16.70
N GLY A 150 47.71 6.29 -17.19
CA GLY A 150 48.97 6.88 -16.72
C GLY A 150 49.43 8.11 -17.51
N SER A 151 50.72 8.43 -17.35
CA SER A 151 51.53 9.47 -18.02
C SER A 151 51.44 10.84 -17.35
N GLY A 152 52.51 11.57 -17.03
CA GLY A 152 53.95 11.41 -17.26
C GLY A 152 54.65 12.74 -16.87
N LEU A 153 55.98 12.70 -16.85
CA LEU A 153 56.98 13.74 -16.53
C LEU A 153 57.45 13.80 -15.07
#